data_AF-A0A2G5WYS4-F1
#
_entry.id   AF-A0A2G5WYS4-F1
#
_cell.length_a   1.000
_cell.length_b   1.000
_cell.length_c   1.000
_cell.angle_alpha   90.00
_cell.angle_beta   90.00
_cell.angle_gamma   90.00
#
_symmetry.space_group_name_H-M   'P 1'
#
loop_
_entity.id
_entity.type
_entity.pdbx_description
1 polymer ?
#
loop_
_entity_poly.entity_id
_entity_poly.type
_entity_poly.pdbx_seq_one_letter_code
_entity_poly.pdbx_strand_id
1 'polypeptide(L)'
;MRLKKFTLLLVIGILLLAPVNGVASAYSLSKENKRINTEIDEDTYIIEDEHYGQLEIKVTKEDNIIIAEAYNGDLLVSKSILDTESGKIEEYDSNGKQEMHDIEEFVTISPLTDEEDEMTTLATPGSGYTKVTSEYSSVWKMTGTAYEKRTVTFDKRYHFIFSKGTQITTIVSLLVQKVYKVKNIPAALVSLGITVISGAIDMYIAGRYETKIYTYDIEVYAKNRLGLKTQKQKEVYSMFSATGKENVQTVVTGDKRSFSDMIHIGIYNVYIWNS
;
A
#
# COMPACT_ATOMS: atom_id res chain seq x y z
N MET A 1 83.24 37.99 -3.41
CA MET A 1 83.69 38.46 -4.74
C MET A 1 83.30 37.42 -5.78
N ARG A 2 82.65 37.83 -6.90
CA ARG A 2 82.51 37.09 -8.18
C ARG A 2 81.73 35.75 -8.14
N LEU A 3 80.60 35.64 -8.87
CA LEU A 3 80.44 35.06 -10.24
C LEU A 3 80.68 33.52 -10.25
N LYS A 4 79.94 32.67 -10.98
CA LYS A 4 78.82 32.87 -11.94
C LYS A 4 78.11 31.52 -12.19
N LYS A 5 76.84 31.62 -12.63
CA LYS A 5 76.12 30.79 -13.62
C LYS A 5 76.91 29.67 -14.34
N PHE A 6 76.30 28.49 -14.56
CA PHE A 6 75.71 27.99 -15.83
C PHE A 6 75.12 26.58 -15.57
N THR A 7 73.83 26.27 -15.77
CA THR A 7 73.03 26.04 -17.01
C THR A 7 73.12 24.60 -17.54
N LEU A 8 71.94 24.00 -17.81
CA LEU A 8 71.65 22.78 -18.61
C LEU A 8 72.16 21.41 -18.11
N LEU A 9 71.21 20.49 -17.88
CA LEU A 9 70.93 19.50 -18.92
C LEU A 9 69.45 19.09 -18.91
N LEU A 10 68.82 19.11 -20.07
CA LEU A 10 67.48 18.59 -20.31
C LEU A 10 67.63 17.14 -20.81
N VAL A 11 67.11 16.17 -20.07
CA VAL A 11 66.97 14.79 -20.54
C VAL A 11 65.47 14.48 -20.65
N ILE A 12 64.99 14.39 -21.88
CA ILE A 12 63.68 13.84 -22.19
C ILE A 12 63.79 12.31 -22.04
N GLY A 13 63.02 11.75 -21.11
CA GLY A 13 62.86 10.32 -20.92
C GLY A 13 61.40 9.98 -20.69
N ILE A 14 60.65 9.75 -21.77
CA ILE A 14 59.28 9.24 -21.69
C ILE A 14 59.36 7.72 -21.76
N LEU A 15 58.95 7.02 -20.70
CA LEU A 15 58.07 5.84 -20.80
C LEU A 15 57.55 5.38 -19.42
N LEU A 16 56.21 5.38 -19.28
CA LEU A 16 55.37 4.42 -18.53
C LEU A 16 55.82 3.92 -17.14
N LEU A 17 55.08 4.32 -16.10
CA LEU A 17 54.08 3.47 -15.42
C LEU A 17 53.26 4.30 -14.38
N ALA A 18 52.00 3.92 -14.18
CA ALA A 18 50.89 4.73 -13.67
C ALA A 18 51.03 5.37 -12.27
N PRO A 19 50.43 6.57 -12.04
CA PRO A 19 49.93 6.97 -10.73
C PRO A 19 48.57 6.31 -10.44
N VAL A 20 48.32 6.02 -9.16
CA VAL A 20 47.13 5.31 -8.67
C VAL A 20 45.85 6.14 -8.87
N ASN A 21 44.85 5.57 -9.54
CA ASN A 21 43.52 6.17 -9.66
C ASN A 21 42.77 6.12 -8.31
N GLY A 22 42.66 7.27 -7.65
CA GLY A 22 41.71 7.53 -6.58
C GLY A 22 40.58 8.44 -7.08
N VAL A 23 39.75 7.94 -7.99
CA VAL A 23 38.60 8.68 -8.55
C VAL A 23 37.32 8.12 -7.93
N ALA A 24 36.52 8.99 -7.32
CA ALA A 24 35.20 8.63 -6.81
C ALA A 24 34.32 8.08 -7.94
N SER A 25 33.82 6.86 -7.78
CA SER A 25 32.93 6.22 -8.76
C SER A 25 31.52 6.81 -8.67
N ALA A 26 31.32 7.94 -9.36
CA ALA A 26 29.98 8.37 -9.74
C ALA A 26 29.42 7.36 -10.76
N TYR A 27 28.52 6.49 -10.33
CA TYR A 27 27.89 5.50 -11.20
C TYR A 27 26.96 6.18 -12.22
N SER A 28 27.46 6.39 -13.44
CA SER A 28 26.66 6.84 -14.57
C SER A 28 25.91 5.66 -15.21
N LEU A 29 24.65 5.44 -14.83
CA LEU A 29 23.76 4.54 -15.56
C LEU A 29 23.36 5.17 -16.90
N SER A 30 23.73 4.53 -18.01
CA SER A 30 23.35 4.96 -19.35
C SER A 30 21.88 4.64 -19.63
N LYS A 31 21.00 5.65 -19.56
CA LYS A 31 19.60 5.53 -20.00
C LYS A 31 19.51 5.38 -21.52
N GLU A 32 19.29 4.17 -22.00
CA GLU A 32 18.74 3.97 -23.35
C GLU A 32 17.26 4.39 -23.34
N ASN A 33 16.95 5.49 -24.05
CA ASN A 33 15.66 6.18 -23.94
C ASN A 33 14.54 5.44 -24.68
N LYS A 34 13.87 4.51 -24.01
CA LYS A 34 12.50 4.13 -24.36
C LYS A 34 11.54 4.85 -23.41
N ARG A 35 11.03 6.02 -23.82
CA ARG A 35 10.05 6.80 -23.06
C ARG A 35 8.70 6.07 -23.00
N ILE A 36 8.58 5.16 -22.04
CA ILE A 36 7.31 4.84 -21.41
C ILE A 36 7.09 5.94 -20.37
N ASN A 37 5.91 6.58 -20.38
CA ASN A 37 5.52 7.46 -19.27
C ASN A 37 5.08 6.57 -18.10
N THR A 38 6.03 5.95 -17.41
CA THR A 38 5.76 5.27 -16.14
C THR A 38 5.43 6.35 -15.11
N GLU A 39 4.27 6.22 -14.48
CA GLU A 39 3.81 7.11 -13.41
C GLU A 39 4.58 6.73 -12.14
N ILE A 40 5.57 7.55 -11.77
CA ILE A 40 6.36 7.37 -10.56
C ILE A 40 5.55 7.91 -9.39
N ASP A 41 5.10 7.01 -8.51
CA ASP A 41 4.43 7.32 -7.26
C ASP A 41 5.46 7.29 -6.13
N GLU A 42 5.70 8.46 -5.51
CA GLU A 42 6.68 8.65 -4.43
C GLU A 42 5.96 9.02 -3.13
N ASP A 43 5.98 8.09 -2.17
CA ASP A 43 5.48 8.28 -0.81
C ASP A 43 6.66 8.53 0.15
N THR A 44 6.40 9.24 1.26
CA THR A 44 7.37 9.40 2.35
C THR A 44 6.71 9.18 3.70
N TYR A 45 7.35 8.38 4.55
CA TYR A 45 6.88 8.04 5.90
C TYR A 45 7.95 8.40 6.94
N ILE A 46 7.53 8.81 8.12
CA ILE A 46 8.42 8.99 9.28
C ILE A 46 8.17 7.86 10.27
N ILE A 47 9.25 7.22 10.74
CA ILE A 47 9.22 6.12 11.71
C ILE A 47 10.17 6.48 12.86
N GLU A 48 9.75 6.18 14.09
CA GLU A 48 10.61 6.33 15.27
C GLU A 48 11.59 5.16 15.37
N ASP A 49 12.86 5.48 15.63
CA ASP A 49 13.96 4.52 15.78
C ASP A 49 14.70 4.82 17.09
N GLU A 50 14.95 3.82 17.94
CA GLU A 50 15.54 4.07 19.27
C GLU A 50 17.01 4.56 19.21
N HIS A 51 17.72 4.30 18.11
CA HIS A 51 19.11 4.72 17.92
C HIS A 51 19.22 6.06 17.17
N TYR A 52 18.43 6.22 16.11
CA TYR A 52 18.48 7.39 15.22
C TYR A 52 17.44 8.47 15.56
N GLY A 53 16.48 8.18 16.42
CA GLY A 53 15.37 9.06 16.77
C GLY A 53 14.25 8.99 15.73
N GLN A 54 14.50 9.49 14.53
CA GLN A 54 13.55 9.43 13.41
C GLN A 54 14.25 8.96 12.13
N LEU A 55 13.59 8.05 11.41
CA LEU A 55 13.95 7.64 10.07
C LEU A 55 12.90 8.14 9.07
N GLU A 56 13.37 8.77 8.02
CA GLU A 56 12.59 9.12 6.83
C GLU A 56 12.67 7.95 5.85
N ILE A 57 11.54 7.29 5.57
CA ILE A 57 11.46 6.23 4.57
C ILE A 57 10.77 6.74 3.33
N LYS A 58 11.53 6.79 2.24
CA LYS A 58 11.02 7.07 0.89
C LYS A 58 10.62 5.77 0.23
N VAL A 59 9.48 5.78 -0.45
CA VAL A 59 8.97 4.64 -1.20
C VAL A 59 8.67 5.10 -2.62
N THR A 60 9.42 4.55 -3.58
CA THR A 60 9.23 4.80 -5.00
C THR A 60 8.63 3.55 -5.64
N LYS A 61 7.50 3.72 -6.34
CA LYS A 61 6.81 2.62 -7.06
C LYS A 61 6.94 2.83 -8.57
N GLU A 62 7.55 1.86 -9.26
CA GLU A 62 7.73 1.87 -10.72
C GLU A 62 7.25 0.53 -11.31
N ASP A 63 6.08 0.53 -11.95
CA ASP A 63 5.46 -0.65 -12.57
C ASP A 63 5.34 -1.88 -11.64
N ASN A 64 6.32 -2.79 -11.68
CA ASN A 64 6.41 -4.01 -10.85
C ASN A 64 7.47 -3.91 -9.73
N ILE A 65 8.24 -2.84 -9.68
CA ILE A 65 9.30 -2.61 -8.68
C ILE A 65 8.82 -1.66 -7.59
N ILE A 66 9.18 -1.98 -6.35
CA ILE A 66 9.00 -1.12 -5.17
C ILE A 66 10.36 -0.93 -4.52
N ILE A 67 10.83 0.32 -4.48
CA ILE A 67 12.07 0.70 -3.81
C ILE A 67 11.69 1.37 -2.48
N ALA A 68 12.25 0.90 -1.37
CA ALA A 68 12.14 1.58 -0.07
C ALA A 68 13.54 1.95 0.44
N GLU A 69 13.76 3.22 0.77
CA GLU A 69 15.04 3.75 1.24
C GLU A 69 14.84 4.47 2.57
N ALA A 70 15.55 4.04 3.62
CA ALA A 70 15.50 4.65 4.95
C ALA A 70 16.68 5.59 5.18
N TYR A 71 16.40 6.80 5.64
CA TYR A 71 17.38 7.86 5.84
C TYR A 71 17.35 8.41 7.27
N ASN A 72 18.52 8.75 7.80
CA ASN A 72 18.69 9.63 8.95
C ASN A 72 19.36 10.93 8.47
N GLY A 73 18.55 11.96 8.20
CA GLY A 73 19.00 13.14 7.47
C GLY A 73 19.47 12.75 6.06
N ASP A 74 20.71 13.11 5.71
CA ASP A 74 21.31 12.76 4.41
C ASP A 74 21.95 11.36 4.37
N LEU A 75 22.00 10.63 5.50
CA LEU A 75 22.63 9.30 5.58
C LEU A 75 21.63 8.20 5.23
N LEU A 76 21.91 7.44 4.17
CA LEU A 76 21.20 6.19 3.87
C LEU A 76 21.55 5.13 4.95
N VAL A 77 20.51 4.63 5.62
CA VAL A 77 20.60 3.63 6.69
C VAL A 77 20.40 2.22 6.14
N SER A 78 19.38 2.03 5.28
CA SER A 78 19.13 0.79 4.57
C SER A 78 18.27 1.02 3.34
N LYS A 79 18.26 0.03 2.44
CA LYS A 79 17.46 0.03 1.22
C LYS A 79 16.91 -1.36 0.93
N SER A 80 15.69 -1.45 0.44
CA SER A 80 15.16 -2.66 -0.18
C SER A 80 14.63 -2.37 -1.59
N ILE A 81 14.72 -3.36 -2.47
CA ILE A 81 14.11 -3.37 -3.79
C ILE A 81 13.29 -4.66 -3.89
N LEU A 82 11.96 -4.55 -3.93
CA LEU A 82 11.04 -5.66 -4.13
C LEU A 82 10.58 -5.68 -5.60
N ASP A 83 10.85 -6.78 -6.29
CA ASP A 83 10.19 -7.14 -7.54
C ASP A 83 8.90 -7.89 -7.23
N THR A 84 7.76 -7.25 -7.46
CA THR A 84 6.42 -7.79 -7.19
C THR A 84 5.96 -8.84 -8.21
N GLU A 85 6.66 -9.01 -9.34
CA GLU A 85 6.37 -10.07 -10.33
C GLU A 85 7.10 -11.36 -9.98
N SER A 86 8.40 -11.30 -9.66
CA SER A 86 9.18 -12.48 -9.27
C SER A 86 9.11 -12.81 -7.77
N GLY A 87 8.66 -11.88 -6.93
CA GLY A 87 8.60 -12.02 -5.48
C GLY A 87 9.95 -11.83 -4.77
N LYS A 88 10.98 -11.34 -5.47
CA LYS A 88 12.34 -11.21 -4.94
C LYS A 88 12.57 -9.88 -4.26
N ILE A 89 13.37 -9.91 -3.19
CA ILE A 89 13.77 -8.74 -2.42
C ILE A 89 15.30 -8.67 -2.41
N GLU A 90 15.85 -7.57 -2.93
CA GLU A 90 17.26 -7.20 -2.76
C GLU A 90 17.36 -6.22 -1.60
N GLU A 91 17.99 -6.63 -0.49
CA GLU A 91 18.20 -5.81 0.70
C GLU A 91 19.65 -5.29 0.71
N TYR A 92 19.86 -4.03 1.06
CA TYR A 92 21.17 -3.40 1.22
C TYR A 92 21.28 -2.71 2.57
N ASP A 93 22.36 -3.02 3.31
CA ASP A 93 22.71 -2.31 4.54
C ASP A 93 23.41 -0.96 4.26
N SER A 94 23.69 -0.19 5.32
CA SER A 94 24.42 1.08 5.25
C SER A 94 25.84 0.98 4.70
N ASN A 95 26.41 -0.23 4.60
CA ASN A 95 27.73 -0.50 4.03
C ASN A 95 27.65 -0.93 2.54
N GLY A 96 26.44 -1.05 1.98
CA GLY A 96 26.20 -1.58 0.64
C GLY A 96 26.37 -3.10 0.54
N LYS A 97 26.38 -3.83 1.66
CA LYS A 97 26.30 -5.29 1.66
C LYS A 97 24.91 -5.69 1.18
N GLN A 98 24.87 -6.50 0.12
CA GLN A 98 23.63 -7.01 -0.43
C GLN A 98 23.26 -8.38 0.18
N GLU A 99 21.99 -8.54 0.54
CA GLU A 99 21.33 -9.81 0.82
C GLU A 99 20.13 -9.99 -0.15
N MET A 100 19.74 -11.24 -0.38
CA MET A 100 18.64 -11.59 -1.30
C MET A 100 17.68 -12.53 -0.59
N HIS A 101 16.39 -12.23 -0.70
CA HIS A 101 15.30 -13.00 -0.10
C HIS A 101 14.17 -13.23 -1.09
N ASP A 102 13.42 -14.30 -0.91
CA ASP A 102 12.12 -14.50 -1.55
C ASP A 102 10.99 -14.06 -0.58
N ILE A 103 9.92 -13.46 -1.11
CA ILE A 103 8.76 -12.98 -0.33
C ILE A 103 8.13 -14.07 0.55
N GLU A 104 8.25 -15.34 0.15
CA GLU A 104 7.74 -16.50 0.89
C GLU A 104 8.48 -16.75 2.22
N GLU A 105 9.69 -16.20 2.41
CA GLU A 105 10.39 -16.18 3.71
C GLU A 105 9.65 -15.34 4.75
N PHE A 106 8.95 -14.30 4.30
CA PHE A 106 8.27 -13.33 5.17
C PHE A 106 6.75 -13.46 5.17
N VAL A 107 6.16 -13.98 4.09
CA VAL A 107 4.72 -13.99 3.84
C VAL A 107 4.23 -15.38 3.47
N THR A 108 3.30 -15.92 4.24
CA THR A 108 2.53 -17.12 3.85
C THR A 108 1.07 -16.79 3.58
N ILE A 109 0.51 -17.37 2.52
CA ILE A 109 -0.87 -17.12 2.08
C ILE A 109 -1.76 -18.27 2.54
N SER A 110 -2.87 -17.96 3.20
CA SER A 110 -3.94 -18.92 3.50
C SER A 110 -5.24 -18.48 2.84
N PRO A 111 -5.98 -19.38 2.17
CA PRO A 111 -7.34 -19.08 1.74
C PRO A 111 -8.22 -18.83 2.97
N LEU A 112 -9.05 -17.80 2.93
CA LEU A 112 -10.17 -17.69 3.84
C LEU A 112 -11.28 -18.59 3.29
N THR A 113 -11.77 -19.52 4.11
CA THR A 113 -13.01 -20.25 3.82
C THR A 113 -14.18 -19.30 4.01
N ASP A 114 -15.06 -19.21 3.01
CA ASP A 114 -16.25 -18.36 3.08
C ASP A 114 -17.14 -18.75 4.26
N GLU A 115 -17.23 -17.88 5.26
CA GLU A 115 -18.32 -17.93 6.23
C GLU A 115 -19.54 -17.23 5.60
N GLU A 116 -20.47 -18.03 5.07
CA GLU A 116 -21.78 -17.55 4.62
C GLU A 116 -22.60 -17.03 5.82
N ASP A 117 -22.60 -15.72 5.98
CA ASP A 117 -23.40 -14.97 6.97
C ASP A 117 -24.88 -14.96 6.52
N GLU A 118 -25.56 -16.12 6.57
CA GLU A 118 -27.00 -16.24 6.29
C GLU A 118 -27.83 -15.47 7.33
N MET A 119 -28.59 -14.47 6.86
CA MET A 119 -29.72 -13.91 7.62
C MET A 119 -31.03 -14.07 6.85
N THR A 120 -32.08 -14.42 7.60
CA THR A 120 -33.33 -15.03 7.13
C THR A 120 -34.39 -14.04 6.65
N THR A 121 -35.39 -14.58 5.93
CA THR A 121 -36.47 -13.90 5.20
C THR A 121 -37.65 -13.53 6.13
N LEU A 122 -38.66 -12.70 5.81
CA LEU A 122 -39.31 -12.18 4.57
C LEU A 122 -39.66 -10.67 4.79
N ALA A 123 -40.24 -9.82 3.91
CA ALA A 123 -40.79 -9.84 2.53
C ALA A 123 -41.02 -8.37 2.07
N THR A 124 -41.09 -7.96 0.78
CA THR A 124 -40.58 -8.56 -0.46
C THR A 124 -40.11 -7.42 -1.40
N PRO A 125 -38.79 -7.21 -1.53
CA PRO A 125 -38.12 -6.97 -2.80
C PRO A 125 -37.59 -8.31 -3.33
N GLY A 126 -36.60 -8.32 -4.23
CA GLY A 126 -35.92 -9.56 -4.63
C GLY A 126 -35.39 -10.38 -3.43
N SER A 127 -35.22 -11.70 -3.61
CA SER A 127 -34.82 -12.60 -2.51
C SER A 127 -33.48 -12.19 -1.88
N GLY A 128 -33.49 -12.00 -0.56
CA GLY A 128 -32.35 -11.58 0.26
C GLY A 128 -32.20 -10.07 0.48
N TYR A 129 -33.17 -9.23 0.06
CA TYR A 129 -33.16 -7.80 0.35
C TYR A 129 -33.93 -7.47 1.64
N THR A 130 -33.32 -6.70 2.55
CA THR A 130 -33.91 -6.18 3.78
C THR A 130 -34.27 -4.70 3.62
N LYS A 131 -35.25 -4.20 4.39
CA LYS A 131 -35.64 -2.78 4.35
C LYS A 131 -34.65 -1.93 5.14
N VAL A 132 -34.10 -0.89 4.51
CA VAL A 132 -33.21 0.09 5.17
C VAL A 132 -34.01 1.26 5.71
N THR A 133 -34.66 2.03 4.85
CA THR A 133 -35.40 3.25 5.25
C THR A 133 -36.47 3.64 4.23
N SER A 134 -37.40 4.51 4.62
CA SER A 134 -38.45 5.08 3.77
C SER A 134 -38.52 6.58 3.96
N GLU A 135 -38.63 7.33 2.87
CA GLU A 135 -38.76 8.80 2.90
C GLU A 135 -39.87 9.27 1.94
N TYR A 136 -40.55 10.36 2.32
CA TYR A 136 -41.63 10.96 1.54
C TYR A 136 -41.16 12.21 0.80
N SER A 137 -41.22 12.20 -0.53
CA SER A 137 -40.98 13.40 -1.33
C SER A 137 -42.24 14.26 -1.37
N SER A 138 -42.17 15.46 -0.80
CA SER A 138 -43.23 16.48 -0.89
C SER A 138 -43.43 16.98 -2.32
N VAL A 139 -42.35 17.02 -3.13
CA VAL A 139 -42.35 17.47 -4.52
C VAL A 139 -43.17 16.51 -5.40
N TRP A 140 -42.90 15.20 -5.26
CA TRP A 140 -43.53 14.16 -6.09
C TRP A 140 -44.69 13.43 -5.39
N LYS A 141 -45.05 13.89 -4.19
CA LYS A 141 -46.16 13.42 -3.34
C LYS A 141 -46.22 11.89 -3.16
N MET A 142 -45.07 11.25 -2.99
CA MET A 142 -45.00 9.81 -2.79
C MET A 142 -43.82 9.38 -1.90
N THR A 143 -44.02 8.25 -1.23
CA THR A 143 -42.98 7.58 -0.43
C THR A 143 -42.16 6.67 -1.31
N GLY A 144 -40.84 6.79 -1.21
CA GLY A 144 -39.89 5.79 -1.68
C GLY A 144 -39.30 5.01 -0.50
N THR A 145 -38.91 3.76 -0.75
CA THR A 145 -38.29 2.88 0.25
C THR A 145 -37.05 2.26 -0.34
N ALA A 146 -35.91 2.42 0.35
CA ALA A 146 -34.67 1.75 0.02
C ALA A 146 -34.61 0.39 0.74
N TYR A 147 -34.17 -0.60 -0.02
CA TYR A 147 -33.87 -1.94 0.45
C TYR A 147 -32.43 -2.29 0.06
N GLU A 148 -31.73 -3.06 0.89
CA GLU A 148 -30.38 -3.52 0.61
C GLU A 148 -30.27 -5.04 0.70
N LYS A 149 -29.43 -5.63 -0.15
CA LYS A 149 -28.91 -6.99 0.02
C LYS A 149 -27.41 -6.89 0.26
N ARG A 150 -26.95 -7.42 1.38
CA ARG A 150 -25.54 -7.46 1.75
C ARG A 150 -24.96 -8.82 1.41
N THR A 151 -23.92 -8.83 0.58
CA THR A 151 -23.04 -9.99 0.35
C THR A 151 -21.69 -9.68 0.99
N VAL A 152 -21.15 -10.63 1.72
CA VAL A 152 -19.82 -10.57 2.31
C VAL A 152 -18.93 -11.53 1.54
N THR A 153 -17.77 -11.08 1.09
CA THR A 153 -16.70 -11.96 0.61
C THR A 153 -15.41 -11.66 1.36
N PHE A 154 -14.59 -12.70 1.50
CA PHE A 154 -13.27 -12.60 2.07
C PHE A 154 -12.24 -12.80 0.96
N ASP A 155 -11.16 -12.01 0.97
CA ASP A 155 -10.01 -12.26 0.08
C ASP A 155 -9.04 -13.24 0.76
N LYS A 156 -7.80 -13.33 0.27
CA LYS A 156 -6.71 -14.06 0.92
C LYS A 156 -6.35 -13.47 2.28
N ARG A 157 -6.04 -14.34 3.24
CA ARG A 157 -5.32 -13.99 4.47
C ARG A 157 -3.83 -14.13 4.21
N TYR A 158 -3.07 -13.10 4.58
CA TYR A 158 -1.62 -13.09 4.51
C TYR A 158 -1.07 -13.11 5.93
N HIS A 159 -0.16 -14.03 6.23
CA HIS A 159 0.53 -14.13 7.51
C HIS A 159 1.94 -13.61 7.35
N PHE A 160 2.32 -12.64 8.18
CA PHE A 160 3.66 -12.07 8.20
C PHE A 160 4.48 -12.69 9.32
N ILE A 161 5.74 -13.00 9.00
CA ILE A 161 6.76 -13.43 9.96
C ILE A 161 8.03 -12.64 9.63
N PHE A 162 8.49 -11.83 10.59
CA PHE A 162 9.74 -11.08 10.49
C PHE A 162 10.66 -11.48 11.63
N SER A 163 11.91 -11.80 11.29
CA SER A 163 12.93 -12.17 12.29
C SER A 163 13.61 -10.93 12.86
N LYS A 164 14.14 -11.04 14.07
CA LYS A 164 15.02 -10.01 14.64
C LYS A 164 16.15 -9.70 13.64
N GLY A 165 16.33 -8.42 13.30
CA GLY A 165 17.33 -7.96 12.35
C GLY A 165 16.81 -7.70 10.93
N THR A 166 15.58 -8.07 10.58
CA THR A 166 14.98 -7.68 9.29
C THR A 166 14.91 -6.16 9.17
N GLN A 167 15.34 -5.59 8.04
CA GLN A 167 15.35 -4.15 7.83
C GLN A 167 13.93 -3.58 7.73
N ILE A 168 13.76 -2.36 8.24
CA ILE A 168 12.48 -1.67 8.18
C ILE A 168 12.04 -1.39 6.74
N THR A 169 12.99 -1.13 5.83
CA THR A 169 12.73 -0.96 4.39
C THR A 169 12.09 -2.20 3.78
N THR A 170 12.61 -3.39 4.08
CA THR A 170 12.05 -4.68 3.61
C THR A 170 10.59 -4.83 4.07
N ILE A 171 10.30 -4.58 5.35
CA ILE A 171 8.93 -4.62 5.89
C ILE A 171 8.03 -3.58 5.20
N VAL A 172 8.53 -2.35 4.99
CA VAL A 172 7.76 -1.29 4.33
C VAL A 172 7.50 -1.61 2.86
N SER A 173 8.49 -2.11 2.10
CA SER A 173 8.32 -2.51 0.70
C SER A 173 7.28 -3.62 0.53
N LEU A 174 7.19 -4.53 1.50
CA LEU A 174 6.11 -5.52 1.55
C LEU A 174 4.76 -4.84 1.84
N LEU A 175 4.65 -4.04 2.90
CA LEU A 175 3.39 -3.43 3.34
C LEU A 175 2.78 -2.45 2.32
N VAL A 176 3.59 -1.70 1.57
CA VAL A 176 3.14 -0.76 0.52
C VAL A 176 2.76 -1.44 -0.79
N GLN A 177 2.98 -2.76 -0.95
CA GLN A 177 2.69 -3.43 -2.20
C GLN A 177 1.19 -3.39 -2.55
N LYS A 178 0.89 -3.38 -3.86
CA LYS A 178 -0.46 -3.24 -4.42
C LYS A 178 -1.50 -4.21 -3.83
N VAL A 179 -1.04 -5.36 -3.31
CA VAL A 179 -1.84 -6.39 -2.63
C VAL A 179 -2.43 -5.90 -1.29
N TYR A 180 -1.65 -5.22 -0.45
CA TYR A 180 -2.07 -4.88 0.92
C TYR A 180 -2.66 -3.48 1.06
N LYS A 181 -2.51 -2.60 0.06
CA LYS A 181 -3.15 -1.27 -0.01
C LYS A 181 -3.01 -0.42 1.28
N VAL A 182 -1.97 -0.68 2.09
CA VAL A 182 -1.78 -0.04 3.41
C VAL A 182 -1.36 1.40 3.19
N LYS A 183 -2.20 2.36 3.60
CA LYS A 183 -1.90 3.79 3.40
C LYS A 183 -1.20 4.46 4.58
N ASN A 184 -1.37 3.92 5.78
CA ASN A 184 -0.74 4.45 6.99
C ASN A 184 0.28 3.43 7.53
N ILE A 185 1.46 3.44 6.91
CA ILE A 185 2.56 2.53 7.24
C ILE A 185 2.98 2.66 8.71
N PRO A 186 3.21 3.85 9.30
CA PRO A 186 3.54 3.97 10.73
C PRO A 186 2.49 3.33 11.65
N ALA A 187 1.20 3.54 11.39
CA ALA A 187 0.14 2.94 12.21
C ALA A 187 0.01 1.42 12.02
N ALA A 188 0.35 0.89 10.84
CA ALA A 188 0.43 -0.54 10.60
C ALA A 188 1.59 -1.18 11.40
N LEU A 189 2.78 -0.58 11.36
CA LEU A 189 3.96 -1.03 12.11
C LEU A 189 3.71 -1.04 13.64
N VAL A 190 3.11 0.02 14.17
CA VAL A 190 2.70 0.09 15.60
C VAL A 190 1.67 -0.98 15.96
N SER A 191 0.76 -1.33 15.04
CA SER A 191 -0.22 -2.41 15.25
C SER A 191 0.40 -3.80 15.22
N LEU A 192 1.44 -4.01 14.40
CA LEU A 192 2.29 -5.20 14.41
C LEU A 192 3.15 -5.31 15.69
N GLY A 193 3.33 -4.19 16.40
CA GLY A 193 4.16 -4.12 17.61
C GLY A 193 5.66 -3.99 17.31
N ILE A 194 6.00 -3.45 16.14
CA ILE A 194 7.37 -3.26 15.69
C ILE A 194 8.02 -2.11 16.48
N THR A 195 9.17 -2.41 17.09
CA THR A 195 10.17 -1.43 17.52
C THR A 195 11.34 -1.48 16.52
N VAL A 196 11.88 -0.32 16.14
CA VAL A 196 13.00 -0.21 15.19
C VAL A 196 14.22 0.33 15.94
N ILE A 197 15.37 -0.32 15.74
CA ILE A 197 16.66 0.09 16.30
C ILE A 197 17.70 0.00 15.19
N SER A 198 18.34 1.11 14.87
CA SER A 198 19.37 1.21 13.83
C SER A 198 18.89 0.76 12.43
N GLY A 199 17.62 1.03 12.09
CA GLY A 199 17.01 0.68 10.81
C GLY A 199 16.48 -0.76 10.69
N ALA A 200 16.63 -1.59 11.72
CA ALA A 200 16.14 -2.97 11.73
C ALA A 200 15.22 -3.24 12.92
N ILE A 201 14.39 -4.28 12.85
CA ILE A 201 13.54 -4.67 13.98
C ILE A 201 14.34 -5.41 15.06
N ASP A 202 14.09 -5.06 16.32
CA ASP A 202 14.87 -5.58 17.45
C ASP A 202 14.37 -6.95 17.96
N MET A 203 13.21 -7.41 17.51
CA MET A 203 12.57 -8.63 17.96
C MET A 203 11.87 -9.39 16.83
N TYR A 204 11.48 -10.63 17.11
CA TYR A 204 10.63 -11.42 16.22
C TYR A 204 9.21 -10.85 16.23
N ILE A 205 8.63 -10.65 15.04
CA ILE A 205 7.29 -10.11 14.86
C ILE A 205 6.48 -11.09 14.01
N ALA A 206 5.25 -11.38 14.45
CA ALA A 206 4.28 -12.14 13.68
C ALA A 206 2.93 -11.42 13.66
N GLY A 207 2.27 -11.48 12.50
CA GLY A 207 0.98 -10.82 12.30
C GLY A 207 0.22 -11.41 11.11
N ARG A 208 -0.92 -10.80 10.79
CA ARG A 208 -1.69 -11.14 9.59
C ARG A 208 -2.43 -9.93 9.04
N TYR A 209 -2.65 -9.94 7.72
CA TYR A 209 -3.51 -9.01 7.01
C TYR A 209 -4.69 -9.75 6.37
N GLU A 210 -5.87 -9.15 6.49
CA GLU A 210 -7.13 -9.67 5.98
C GLU A 210 -7.90 -8.57 5.24
N THR A 211 -8.51 -8.91 4.11
CA THR A 211 -9.46 -8.05 3.41
C THR A 211 -10.85 -8.66 3.47
N LYS A 212 -11.83 -7.88 3.94
CA LYS A 212 -13.25 -8.24 3.96
C LYS A 212 -14.04 -7.25 3.11
N ILE A 213 -14.71 -7.74 2.07
CA ILE A 213 -15.45 -6.93 1.10
C ILE A 213 -16.94 -7.08 1.38
N TYR A 214 -17.60 -5.97 1.69
CA TYR A 214 -19.04 -5.90 1.80
C TYR A 214 -19.61 -5.28 0.53
N THR A 215 -20.35 -6.06 -0.25
CA THR A 215 -21.13 -5.57 -1.40
C THR A 215 -22.58 -5.36 -0.95
N TYR A 216 -23.10 -4.17 -1.20
CA TYR A 216 -24.48 -3.78 -0.91
C TYR A 216 -25.18 -3.49 -2.22
N ASP A 217 -26.02 -4.42 -2.68
CA ASP A 217 -26.94 -4.13 -3.77
C ASP A 217 -28.14 -3.39 -3.20
N ILE A 218 -28.49 -2.24 -3.77
CA ILE A 218 -29.54 -1.35 -3.24
C ILE A 218 -30.62 -1.18 -4.30
N GLU A 219 -31.87 -1.44 -3.89
CA GLU A 219 -33.06 -1.24 -4.72
C GLU A 219 -34.00 -0.25 -4.02
N VAL A 220 -34.43 0.78 -4.76
CA VAL A 220 -35.40 1.78 -4.28
C VAL A 220 -36.72 1.56 -5.00
N TYR A 221 -37.78 1.39 -4.22
CA TYR A 221 -39.14 1.23 -4.71
C TYR A 221 -40.02 2.42 -4.30
N ALA A 222 -40.83 2.93 -5.23
CA ALA A 222 -41.92 3.86 -4.95
C ALA A 222 -43.20 3.35 -5.63
N LYS A 223 -44.36 3.46 -4.96
CA LYS A 223 -45.66 2.91 -5.45
C LYS A 223 -45.56 1.47 -6.01
N ASN A 224 -44.82 0.58 -5.31
CA ASN A 224 -44.56 -0.81 -5.70
C ASN A 224 -43.84 -0.99 -7.05
N ARG A 225 -43.10 0.02 -7.52
CA ARG A 225 -42.27 -0.05 -8.73
C ARG A 225 -40.81 0.28 -8.40
N LEU A 226 -39.88 -0.46 -9.01
CA LEU A 226 -38.45 -0.20 -8.92
C LEU A 226 -38.13 1.12 -9.64
N GLY A 227 -37.50 2.06 -8.93
CA GLY A 227 -37.09 3.36 -9.46
C GLY A 227 -35.58 3.54 -9.56
N LEU A 228 -34.81 2.85 -8.72
CA LEU A 228 -33.34 2.84 -8.76
C LEU A 228 -32.86 1.45 -8.37
N LYS A 229 -31.88 0.94 -9.12
CA LYS A 229 -31.02 -0.17 -8.71
C LYS A 229 -29.58 0.32 -8.79
N THR A 230 -28.81 0.13 -7.72
CA THR A 230 -27.43 0.60 -7.61
C THR A 230 -26.63 -0.34 -6.72
N GLN A 231 -25.31 -0.15 -6.65
CA GLN A 231 -24.42 -0.97 -5.85
C GLN A 231 -23.39 -0.11 -5.13
N LYS A 232 -23.14 -0.43 -3.87
CA LYS A 232 -22.11 0.17 -3.03
C LYS A 232 -21.19 -0.92 -2.52
N GLN A 233 -19.89 -0.64 -2.46
CA GLN A 233 -18.91 -1.55 -1.90
C GLN A 233 -18.15 -0.89 -0.75
N LYS A 234 -17.86 -1.68 0.29
CA LYS A 234 -17.03 -1.29 1.42
C LYS A 234 -15.97 -2.37 1.60
N GLU A 235 -14.74 -2.05 1.24
CA GLU A 235 -13.56 -2.85 1.53
C GLU A 235 -13.06 -2.48 2.93
N VAL A 236 -12.88 -3.48 3.79
CA VAL A 236 -12.28 -3.35 5.12
C VAL A 236 -10.98 -4.14 5.12
N TYR A 237 -9.88 -3.45 5.39
CA TYR A 237 -8.55 -4.02 5.47
C TYR A 237 -8.12 -3.99 6.94
N SER A 238 -7.83 -5.16 7.52
CA SER A 238 -7.41 -5.29 8.92
C SER A 238 -6.00 -5.88 9.00
N MET A 239 -5.11 -5.19 9.72
CA MET A 239 -3.80 -5.69 10.13
C MET A 239 -3.86 -6.09 11.60
N PHE A 240 -3.40 -7.29 11.94
CA PHE A 240 -3.37 -7.82 13.31
C PHE A 240 -1.95 -8.25 13.69
N SER A 241 -1.49 -7.93 14.90
CA SER A 241 -0.35 -8.64 15.51
C SER A 241 -0.79 -9.96 16.16
N ALA A 242 0.16 -10.85 16.40
CA ALA A 242 -0.05 -12.03 17.26
C ALA A 242 -0.55 -11.70 18.68
N THR A 243 -0.38 -10.45 19.14
CA THR A 243 -0.87 -9.97 20.45
C THR A 243 -2.31 -9.43 20.42
N GLY A 244 -2.96 -9.39 19.26
CA GLY A 244 -4.35 -8.93 19.11
C GLY A 244 -4.54 -7.41 18.99
N LYS A 245 -3.46 -6.61 18.87
CA LYS A 245 -3.59 -5.22 18.40
C LYS A 245 -4.04 -5.24 16.93
N GLU A 246 -5.00 -4.37 16.58
CA GLU A 246 -5.56 -4.26 15.23
C GLU A 246 -5.39 -2.84 14.67
N ASN A 247 -5.09 -2.72 13.38
CA ASN A 247 -5.29 -1.51 12.58
C ASN A 247 -6.34 -1.78 11.51
N VAL A 248 -7.37 -0.93 11.41
CA VAL A 248 -8.46 -1.08 10.44
C VAL A 248 -8.50 0.12 9.50
N GLN A 249 -8.36 -0.14 8.21
CA GLN A 249 -8.60 0.82 7.14
C GLN A 249 -9.90 0.46 6.40
N THR A 250 -10.80 1.42 6.19
CA THR A 250 -12.02 1.24 5.39
C THR A 250 -11.94 2.08 4.12
N VAL A 251 -12.27 1.50 2.98
CA VAL A 251 -12.45 2.20 1.70
C VAL A 251 -13.85 1.92 1.16
N VAL A 252 -14.53 2.97 0.68
CA VAL A 252 -15.89 2.87 0.12
C VAL A 252 -15.87 3.24 -1.36
N THR A 253 -16.34 2.31 -2.18
CA THR A 253 -16.39 2.33 -3.66
C THR A 253 -17.82 2.12 -4.14
N GLY A 254 -18.06 2.27 -5.45
CA GLY A 254 -19.42 2.27 -6.02
C GLY A 254 -20.20 3.53 -5.64
N ASP A 255 -21.50 3.38 -5.37
CA ASP A 255 -22.39 4.50 -5.08
C ASP A 255 -22.12 5.13 -3.71
N LYS A 256 -21.74 6.42 -3.72
CA LYS A 256 -21.41 7.21 -2.53
C LYS A 256 -22.56 8.11 -2.05
N ARG A 257 -23.71 8.10 -2.73
CA ARG A 257 -24.89 8.92 -2.37
C ARG A 257 -25.45 8.51 -0.99
N SER A 258 -26.20 9.40 -0.35
CA SER A 258 -26.96 9.03 0.84
C SER A 258 -28.19 8.19 0.46
N PHE A 259 -28.76 7.45 1.42
CA PHE A 259 -30.03 6.76 1.18
C PHE A 259 -31.16 7.72 0.84
N SER A 260 -31.15 8.96 1.37
CA SER A 260 -32.13 9.99 1.03
C SER A 260 -32.03 10.38 -0.45
N ASP A 261 -30.82 10.69 -0.94
CA ASP A 261 -30.58 11.01 -2.35
C ASP A 261 -31.05 9.86 -3.27
N MET A 262 -30.69 8.62 -2.92
CA MET A 262 -31.12 7.43 -3.66
C MET A 262 -32.65 7.28 -3.67
N ILE A 263 -33.31 7.53 -2.54
CA ILE A 263 -34.77 7.48 -2.43
C ILE A 263 -35.43 8.56 -3.29
N HIS A 264 -34.95 9.80 -3.22
CA HIS A 264 -35.48 10.90 -4.03
C HIS A 264 -35.29 10.67 -5.54
N ILE A 265 -34.16 10.07 -5.96
CA ILE A 265 -33.92 9.67 -7.36
C ILE A 265 -34.85 8.52 -7.77
N GLY A 266 -35.00 7.48 -6.96
CA GLY A 266 -35.91 6.37 -7.26
C GLY A 266 -37.37 6.82 -7.35
N ILE A 267 -37.80 7.72 -6.46
CA ILE A 267 -39.11 8.39 -6.53
C ILE A 267 -39.27 9.14 -7.86
N TYR A 268 -38.28 9.95 -8.25
CA TYR A 268 -38.33 10.74 -9.48
C TYR A 268 -38.44 9.84 -10.72
N ASN A 269 -37.65 8.77 -10.79
CA ASN A 269 -37.69 7.81 -11.90
C ASN A 269 -39.06 7.11 -12.00
N VAL A 270 -39.66 6.71 -10.87
CA VAL A 270 -41.03 6.17 -10.86
C VAL A 270 -42.07 7.21 -11.27
N TYR A 271 -41.89 8.49 -10.89
CA TYR A 271 -42.80 9.57 -11.28
C TYR A 271 -42.80 9.81 -12.79
N ILE A 272 -41.63 9.97 -13.41
CA ILE A 272 -41.53 10.24 -14.86
C ILE A 272 -41.99 9.06 -15.73
N TRP A 273 -41.88 7.81 -15.25
CA TRP A 273 -42.41 6.62 -15.93
C TRP A 273 -43.91 6.39 -15.73
N ASN A 274 -44.60 7.29 -15.01
CA ASN A 274 -46.05 7.26 -14.76
C ASN A 274 -46.73 8.60 -15.04
N SER A 275 -46.04 9.51 -15.73
CA SER A 275 -46.53 10.83 -16.16
C SER A 275 -46.85 10.82 -17.65
#